data_AF-A0ABD5MPF6-F1
#
_entry.id   AF-A0ABD5MPF6-F1
#
_cell.length_a   1.000
_cell.length_b   1.000
_cell.length_c   1.000
_cell.angle_alpha   90.00
_cell.angle_beta   90.00
_cell.angle_gamma   90.00
#
_symmetry.space_group_name_H-M   'P 1'
#
loop_
_entity.id
_entity.type
_entity.pdbx_description
1 polymer ?
#
loop_
_entity_poly.entity_id
_entity_poly.type
_entity_poly.pdbx_seq_one_letter_code
_entity_poly.pdbx_strand_id
1 'polypeptide(L)'
;MWGSRRDRDRSAVVCIACGESLSREDAREYDKQGNRWDRRDKEFEYLCKECYRDISHQPREDLEALLVDVEADAGGDSQEAYVEAYQREVARRYGGTEADAEDTEGRRD
;
A
#
# COMPACT_ATOMS: atom_id res chain seq x y z
N MET A 1 -13.58 -39.27 23.59
CA MET A 1 -13.59 -37.88 24.12
C MET A 1 -13.51 -36.93 22.93
N TRP A 2 -14.61 -36.27 22.57
CA TRP A 2 -14.67 -35.28 21.49
C TRP A 2 -14.92 -33.91 22.12
N GLY A 3 -14.06 -32.93 21.83
CA GLY A 3 -14.30 -31.55 22.23
C GLY A 3 -13.04 -30.71 22.33
N SER A 4 -12.40 -30.39 21.19
CA SER A 4 -11.30 -29.39 21.18
C SER A 4 -11.18 -28.61 19.87
N ARG A 5 -12.11 -28.76 18.92
CA ARG A 5 -12.03 -28.08 17.61
C ARG A 5 -12.70 -26.69 17.56
N ARG A 6 -13.44 -26.29 18.61
CA ARG A 6 -14.28 -25.07 18.56
C ARG A 6 -13.60 -23.77 19.04
N ASP A 7 -12.43 -23.85 19.67
CA ASP A 7 -11.72 -22.65 20.13
C ASP A 7 -10.74 -22.08 19.10
N ARG A 8 -10.12 -22.95 18.28
CA ARG A 8 -9.20 -22.52 17.20
C ARG A 8 -9.90 -21.74 16.07
N ASP A 9 -11.21 -21.92 15.92
CA ASP A 9 -12.03 -21.20 14.94
C ASP A 9 -12.32 -19.74 15.32
N ARG A 10 -12.22 -19.37 16.61
CA ARG A 10 -12.55 -18.00 17.05
C ARG A 10 -11.40 -16.99 16.85
N SER A 11 -10.22 -17.46 16.48
CA SER A 11 -9.04 -16.64 16.20
C SER A 11 -8.54 -16.79 14.77
N ALA A 12 -9.25 -17.51 13.90
CA ALA A 12 -8.85 -17.62 12.50
C ALA A 12 -9.29 -16.36 11.74
N VAL A 13 -8.39 -15.80 10.93
CA VAL A 13 -8.66 -14.67 10.04
C VAL A 13 -8.21 -15.02 8.63
N VAL A 14 -8.80 -14.40 7.62
CA VAL A 14 -8.50 -14.68 6.22
C VAL A 14 -7.64 -13.54 5.66
N CYS A 15 -6.51 -13.90 5.03
CA CYS A 15 -5.72 -12.94 4.27
C CYS A 15 -6.55 -12.41 3.09
N ILE A 16 -6.81 -11.10 3.04
CA ILE A 16 -7.60 -10.49 1.97
C ILE A 16 -6.93 -10.55 0.59
N ALA A 17 -5.61 -10.77 0.55
CA ALA A 17 -4.85 -10.82 -0.69
C ALA A 17 -4.79 -12.23 -1.30
N CYS A 18 -4.46 -13.25 -0.50
CA CYS A 18 -4.27 -14.62 -1.00
C CYS A 18 -5.37 -15.62 -0.57
N GLY A 19 -6.28 -15.21 0.32
CA GLY A 19 -7.36 -16.06 0.83
C GLY A 19 -6.93 -17.10 1.86
N GLU A 20 -5.66 -17.11 2.27
CA GLU A 20 -5.16 -18.07 3.27
C GLU A 20 -5.81 -17.82 4.64
N SER A 21 -6.27 -18.89 5.28
CA SER A 21 -6.78 -18.85 6.66
C SER A 21 -5.61 -18.98 7.64
N LEU A 22 -5.42 -17.96 8.47
CA LEU A 22 -4.30 -17.84 9.40
C LEU A 22 -4.81 -17.71 10.83
N SER A 23 -3.92 -17.96 11.79
CA SER A 23 -4.16 -17.51 13.16
C SER A 23 -4.13 -15.97 13.22
N ARG A 24 -4.88 -15.38 14.15
CA ARG A 24 -4.88 -13.93 14.37
C ARG A 24 -3.51 -13.41 14.85
N GLU A 25 -2.72 -14.25 15.52
CA GLU A 25 -1.36 -13.91 15.96
C GLU A 25 -0.36 -13.81 14.79
N ASP A 26 -0.56 -14.60 13.74
CA ASP A 26 0.31 -14.60 12.56
C ASP A 26 -0.10 -13.56 11.51
N ALA A 27 -1.31 -12.99 11.63
CA ALA A 27 -1.83 -12.00 10.71
C ALA A 27 -1.26 -10.58 10.95
N ARG A 28 -1.33 -9.74 9.92
CA ARG A 28 -1.06 -8.30 9.99
C ARG A 28 -2.35 -7.54 9.75
N GLU A 29 -2.66 -6.62 10.65
CA GLU A 29 -3.78 -5.70 10.48
C GLU A 29 -3.50 -4.74 9.34
N TYR A 30 -4.45 -4.64 8.42
CA TYR A 30 -4.45 -3.73 7.29
C TYR A 30 -5.53 -2.67 7.52
N ASP A 31 -5.08 -1.41 7.65
CA ASP A 31 -5.98 -0.25 7.64
C ASP A 31 -6.04 0.29 6.21
N LYS A 32 -7.17 0.08 5.54
CA LYS A 32 -7.41 0.61 4.19
C LYS A 32 -7.35 2.14 4.11
N GLN A 33 -7.55 2.82 5.24
CA GLN A 33 -7.51 4.29 5.36
C GLN A 33 -6.11 4.80 5.76
N GLY A 34 -5.14 3.92 6.04
CA GLY A 34 -3.76 4.30 6.32
C GLY A 34 -3.50 4.97 7.68
N ASN A 35 -4.50 5.12 8.54
CA ASN A 35 -4.34 5.73 9.88
C ASN A 35 -4.27 4.65 10.97
N ARG A 36 -3.12 3.99 11.09
CA ARG A 36 -2.89 2.90 12.06
C ARG A 36 -3.01 3.34 13.54
N TRP A 37 -2.91 4.63 13.83
CA TRP A 37 -2.84 5.15 15.20
C TRP A 37 -4.21 5.35 15.83
N ASP A 38 -5.23 5.74 15.05
CA ASP A 38 -6.60 5.76 15.54
C ASP A 38 -7.28 4.42 15.31
N ARG A 39 -7.69 3.76 16.40
CA ARG A 39 -8.34 2.45 16.40
C ARG A 39 -9.83 2.53 16.75
N ARG A 40 -10.34 3.70 17.14
CA ARG A 40 -11.73 3.83 17.57
C ARG A 40 -12.63 3.68 16.35
N ASP A 41 -13.66 2.85 16.49
CA ASP A 41 -14.69 2.60 15.48
C ASP A 41 -14.16 2.10 14.12
N LYS A 42 -13.01 1.40 14.13
CA LYS A 42 -12.43 0.80 12.93
C LYS A 42 -12.45 -0.72 12.98
N GLU A 43 -12.87 -1.30 11.87
CA GLU A 43 -12.68 -2.70 11.55
C GLU A 43 -11.40 -2.84 10.71
N PHE A 44 -10.49 -3.71 11.14
CA PHE A 44 -9.26 -4.00 10.40
C PHE A 44 -9.45 -5.24 9.52
N GLU A 45 -8.83 -5.19 8.35
CA GLU A 45 -8.66 -6.37 7.49
C GLU A 45 -7.33 -7.05 7.82
N TYR A 46 -7.12 -8.26 7.31
CA TYR A 46 -5.95 -9.06 7.65
C TYR A 46 -5.14 -9.48 6.42
N LEU A 47 -3.82 -9.46 6.56
CA LEU A 47 -2.86 -9.95 5.58
C LEU A 47 -1.94 -11.00 6.21
N CYS A 48 -1.51 -11.99 5.42
CA CYS A 48 -0.38 -12.84 5.81
C CYS A 48 0.91 -12.03 5.78
N LYS A 49 1.96 -12.50 6.47
CA LYS A 49 3.25 -11.81 6.56
C LYS A 49 3.89 -11.54 5.19
N GLU A 50 3.71 -12.46 4.24
CA GLU A 50 4.28 -12.33 2.90
C GLU A 50 3.49 -11.30 2.08
N CYS A 51 2.16 -11.41 1.99
CA CYS A 51 1.34 -10.41 1.31
C CYS A 51 1.46 -9.00 1.92
N TYR A 52 1.62 -8.90 3.25
CA TYR A 52 1.88 -7.62 3.91
C TYR A 52 3.22 -7.01 3.48
N ARG A 53 4.26 -7.82 3.22
CA ARG A 53 5.56 -7.31 2.77
C ARG A 53 5.51 -6.75 1.36
N ASP A 54 4.65 -7.32 0.52
CA ASP A 54 4.58 -7.00 -0.91
C ASP A 54 3.71 -5.76 -1.23
N ILE A 55 2.95 -5.25 -0.26
CA ILE A 55 2.13 -4.04 -0.48
C ILE A 55 2.92 -2.75 -0.33
N SER A 56 2.45 -1.71 -1.03
CA SER A 56 2.90 -0.35 -0.78
C SER A 56 2.41 0.14 0.58
N HIS A 57 3.34 0.66 1.38
CA HIS A 57 3.08 1.28 2.69
C HIS A 57 3.06 2.81 2.61
N GLN A 58 3.10 3.36 1.40
CA GLN A 58 3.05 4.80 1.22
C GLN A 58 1.68 5.32 1.72
N PRO A 59 1.65 6.47 2.42
CA PRO A 59 0.41 7.10 2.83
C PRO A 59 -0.48 7.34 1.61
N ARG A 60 -1.78 7.08 1.75
CA ARG A 60 -2.78 7.27 0.70
C ARG A 60 -3.46 8.64 0.74
N GLU A 61 -3.10 9.46 1.73
CA GLU A 61 -3.59 10.83 1.82
C GLU A 61 -3.23 11.59 0.54
N ASP A 62 -4.21 12.28 -0.02
CA ASP A 62 -4.13 13.04 -1.28
C ASP A 62 -3.70 12.26 -2.54
N LEU A 63 -3.52 10.93 -2.46
CA LEU A 63 -3.08 10.12 -3.60
C LEU A 63 -4.09 10.20 -4.76
N GLU A 64 -5.39 10.06 -4.48
CA GLU A 64 -6.42 10.14 -5.53
C GLU A 64 -6.45 11.52 -6.20
N ALA A 65 -6.37 12.59 -5.41
CA ALA A 65 -6.33 13.96 -5.94
C ALA A 65 -5.09 14.18 -6.83
N LEU A 66 -3.92 13.74 -6.36
CA LEU A 66 -2.68 13.75 -7.16
C LEU A 66 -2.86 12.99 -8.49
N LEU A 67 -3.41 11.78 -8.47
CA LEU A 67 -3.57 10.97 -9.68
C LEU A 67 -4.53 11.63 -10.69
N VAL A 68 -5.57 12.32 -10.22
CA VAL A 68 -6.49 13.10 -11.06
C VAL A 68 -5.81 14.32 -11.67
N ASP A 69 -5.02 15.05 -10.89
CA ASP A 69 -4.24 16.20 -11.39
C ASP A 69 -3.24 15.75 -12.46
N VAL A 70 -2.56 14.62 -12.22
CA VAL A 70 -1.62 14.03 -13.18
C VAL A 70 -2.30 13.62 -14.47
N GLU A 71 -3.47 12.97 -14.40
CA GLU A 71 -4.25 12.60 -15.60
C GLU A 71 -4.62 13.84 -16.42
N ALA A 72 -5.07 14.91 -15.75
CA ALA A 72 -5.42 16.16 -16.41
C ALA A 72 -4.21 16.83 -17.10
N ASP A 73 -3.03 16.75 -16.49
CA ASP A 73 -1.79 17.36 -16.99
C ASP A 73 -1.05 16.49 -18.03
N ALA A 74 -1.19 15.16 -17.98
CA ALA A 74 -0.49 14.22 -18.87
C ALA A 74 -0.88 14.41 -20.34
N GLY A 75 -2.11 14.88 -20.59
CA GLY A 75 -2.55 15.35 -21.91
C GLY A 75 -2.52 14.30 -23.03
N GLY A 76 -2.48 13.01 -22.71
CA GLY A 76 -2.41 11.94 -23.71
C GLY A 76 -2.79 10.57 -23.16
N ASP A 77 -3.20 9.68 -24.06
CA ASP A 77 -3.76 8.36 -23.75
C ASP A 77 -2.69 7.26 -23.56
N SER A 78 -1.41 7.62 -23.38
CA SER A 78 -0.34 6.63 -23.21
C SER A 78 0.09 6.48 -21.75
N GLN A 79 0.35 5.23 -21.39
CA GLN A 79 0.82 4.88 -20.05
C GLN A 79 2.17 5.57 -19.74
N GLU A 80 3.05 5.68 -20.72
CA GLU A 80 4.35 6.33 -20.56
C GLU A 80 4.21 7.82 -20.22
N ALA A 81 3.33 8.55 -20.92
CA ALA A 81 3.11 9.97 -20.66
C ALA A 81 2.53 10.21 -19.26
N TYR A 82 1.61 9.34 -18.83
CA TYR A 82 1.05 9.37 -17.48
C TYR A 82 2.12 9.17 -16.41
N VAL A 83 2.99 8.16 -16.58
CA VAL A 83 4.04 7.85 -15.60
C VAL A 83 5.07 8.98 -15.50
N GLU A 84 5.48 9.58 -16.63
CA GLU A 84 6.40 10.75 -16.61
C GLU A 84 5.75 11.97 -15.92
N ALA A 85 4.46 12.21 -16.16
CA ALA A 85 3.73 13.29 -15.48
C ALA A 85 3.61 13.04 -13.97
N TYR A 86 3.32 11.80 -13.57
CA TYR A 86 3.29 11.39 -12.17
C TYR A 86 4.63 11.62 -11.48
N GLN A 87 5.73 11.14 -12.07
CA GLN A 87 7.08 11.30 -11.52
C GLN A 87 7.45 12.77 -11.35
N ARG A 88 7.15 13.60 -12.35
CA ARG A 88 7.38 15.05 -12.29
C ARG A 88 6.59 15.71 -11.16
N GLU A 89 5.31 15.34 -11.00
CA GLU A 89 4.45 15.93 -9.98
C GLU A 89 4.84 15.48 -8.55
N VAL A 90 5.21 14.21 -8.37
CA VAL A 90 5.75 13.70 -7.10
C VAL A 90 7.05 14.41 -6.74
N ALA A 91 7.99 14.52 -7.69
CA ALA A 91 9.25 15.24 -7.47
C ALA A 91 9.01 16.73 -7.12
N ARG A 92 7.99 17.35 -7.73
CA ARG A 92 7.58 18.72 -7.43
C ARG A 92 7.01 18.88 -6.01
N ARG A 93 6.15 17.95 -5.57
CA ARG A 93 5.47 18.02 -4.25
C ARG A 93 6.37 17.63 -3.09
N TYR A 94 7.21 16.61 -3.27
CA TYR A 94 7.94 15.97 -2.17
C TYR A 94 9.47 16.11 -2.28
N GLY A 95 9.98 16.70 -3.36
CA GLY A 95 11.42 16.70 -3.69
C GLY A 95 11.83 15.40 -4.40
N GLY A 96 13.05 15.37 -4.93
CA GLY A 96 13.62 14.13 -5.49
C GLY A 96 13.82 13.10 -4.38
N THR A 97 13.53 11.83 -4.68
CA THR A 97 13.87 10.72 -3.80
C THR A 97 15.39 10.49 -3.82
N GLU A 98 15.96 9.82 -2.80
CA GLU A 98 17.39 9.48 -2.79
C GLU A 98 17.82 8.67 -4.04
N ALA A 99 16.90 7.91 -4.65
CA ALA A 99 17.12 7.21 -5.92
C ALA A 99 17.27 8.16 -7.12
N ASP A 100 16.55 9.29 -7.13
CA ASP A 100 16.67 10.30 -8.20
C ASP A 100 18.01 11.04 -8.12
N ALA A 101 18.61 11.14 -6.93
CA ALA A 101 19.92 11.76 -6.74
C ALA A 101 21.04 10.92 -7.37
N GLU A 102 20.99 9.59 -7.24
CA GLU A 102 21.98 8.67 -7.83
C GLU A 102 21.94 8.68 -9.37
N ASP A 103 20.75 8.78 -9.98
CA ASP A 103 20.60 8.86 -11.45
C ASP A 103 21.15 10.18 -12.02
N THR A 104 21.12 11.26 -11.21
CA THR A 104 21.69 12.56 -11.60
C THR A 104 23.22 12.56 -11.54
N GLU A 105 23.82 11.72 -10.69
CA GLU A 105 25.27 11.54 -10.59
C GLU A 105 25.81 10.57 -11.67
N GLY A 106 25.06 9.52 -12.02
CA GLY A 106 25.44 8.55 -13.07
C GLY A 106 25.40 9.10 -14.51
N ARG A 107 24.76 10.24 -14.75
CA ARG A 107 24.70 10.91 -16.07
C ARG A 107 25.78 11.99 -16.25
N ARG A 108 26.75 12.09 -15.34
CA ARG A 108 27.93 12.96 -15.42
C ARG A 108 29.18 12.14 -15.76
N ASP A 109 29.20 11.45 -16.89
CA ASP A 109 30.43 10.93 -17.53
C ASP A 109 30.27 10.91 -19.05
#